data_AF-A0A7K0XB87-F1
#
_entry.id   AF-A0A7K0XB87-F1
#
_cell.length_a   1.000
_cell.length_b   1.000
_cell.length_c   1.000
_cell.angle_alpha   90.00
_cell.angle_beta   90.00
_cell.angle_gamma   90.00
#
_symmetry.space_group_name_H-M   'P 1'
#
loop_
_entity.id
_entity.type
_entity.pdbx_description
1 polymer ?
#
loop_
_entity_poly.entity_id
_entity_poly.type
_entity_poly.pdbx_seq_one_letter_code
_entity_poly.pdbx_strand_id
1 'polypeptide(L)' 'MDEADLLTQMDGTYTLKALDADSTQVTYELEVAVSLPVPAMMITKAQQQTIDAALKELGEHLA' A
#
# COMPACT_ATOMS: atom_id res chain seq x y z
N MET A 1 3.40 -17.96 15.21
CA MET A 1 4.57 -17.62 14.39
C MET A 1 4.24 -17.69 12.90
N ASP A 2 2.99 -17.44 12.48
CA ASP A 2 2.47 -18.12 11.28
C ASP A 2 2.15 -17.21 10.07
N GLU A 3 2.28 -15.89 10.17
CA GLU A 3 1.98 -14.95 9.07
C GLU A 3 3.25 -14.33 8.45
N ALA A 4 4.29 -14.13 9.26
CA ALA A 4 5.57 -13.57 8.82
C ALA A 4 6.38 -14.55 7.94
N ASP A 5 6.24 -15.87 8.14
CA ASP A 5 6.88 -16.89 7.28
C ASP A 5 6.22 -17.01 5.89
N LEU A 6 5.03 -16.42 5.72
CA LEU A 6 4.29 -16.46 4.46
C LEU A 6 4.58 -15.26 3.56
N LEU A 7 4.96 -14.11 4.14
CA LEU A 7 5.27 -12.89 3.40
C LEU A 7 6.73 -12.95 2.92
N THR A 8 6.93 -12.94 1.60
CA THR A 8 8.28 -12.97 1.01
C THR A 8 8.74 -11.59 0.55
N GLN A 9 7.81 -10.69 0.24
CA GLN A 9 8.10 -9.33 -0.19
C GLN A 9 6.97 -8.39 0.22
N MET A 10 7.32 -7.18 0.63
CA MET A 10 6.39 -6.07 0.85
C MET A 10 7.11 -4.75 0.56
N ASP A 11 7.02 -4.29 -0.68
CA ASP A 11 7.68 -3.07 -1.14
C ASP A 11 6.64 -1.98 -1.38
N GLY A 12 6.73 -0.89 -0.62
CA GLY A 12 5.85 0.27 -0.73
C GLY A 12 6.61 1.52 -1.16
N THR A 13 6.07 2.27 -2.12
CA THR A 13 6.66 3.56 -2.55
C THR A 13 5.60 4.64 -2.59
N TYR A 14 5.90 5.79 -1.97
CA TYR A 14 5.13 7.02 -2.12
C TYR A 14 5.79 7.92 -3.15
N THR A 15 5.00 8.35 -4.13
CA THR A 15 5.37 9.40 -5.07
C THR A 15 4.55 10.64 -4.76
N LEU A 16 5.24 11.75 -4.48
CA LEU A 16 4.62 13.04 -4.17
C LEU A 16 4.81 13.99 -5.34
N LYS A 17 3.73 14.66 -5.73
CA LYS A 17 3.74 15.68 -6.78
C LYS A 17 2.96 16.89 -6.29
N ALA A 18 3.62 18.04 -6.20
CA ALA A 18 2.94 19.30 -5.95
C ALA A 18 1.95 19.58 -7.10
N LEU A 19 0.70 19.92 -6.74
CA LEU A 19 -0.32 20.34 -7.68
C LEU A 19 -0.41 21.86 -7.74
N ASP A 20 -0.38 22.51 -6.57
CA ASP A 20 -0.29 23.96 -6.39
C ASP A 20 0.38 24.29 -5.04
N ALA A 21 0.21 25.51 -4.54
CA ALA A 21 0.84 25.96 -3.29
C ALA A 21 0.33 25.23 -2.04
N ASP A 22 -0.92 24.75 -2.08
CA ASP A 22 -1.63 24.24 -0.92
C ASP A 22 -2.07 22.77 -1.09
N SER A 23 -1.83 22.17 -2.25
CA SER A 23 -2.20 20.79 -2.55
C SER A 23 -1.08 19.96 -3.15
N THR A 24 -0.98 18.71 -2.68
CA THR A 24 -0.01 17.70 -3.14
C THR A 24 -0.76 16.43 -3.52
N GLN A 25 -0.52 15.94 -4.73
CA GLN A 25 -0.92 14.61 -5.13
C GLN A 25 0.03 13.59 -4.52
N VAL A 26 -0.54 12.63 -3.79
CA VAL A 26 0.19 11.49 -3.25
C VAL A 26 -0.28 10.24 -3.99
N THR A 27 0.66 9.49 -4.53
CA THR A 27 0.42 8.17 -5.12
C THR A 27 1.17 7.13 -4.30
N TYR A 28 0.46 6.07 -3.91
CA TYR A 28 1.05 4.97 -3.17
C TYR A 28 0.96 3.68 -3.98
N GLU A 29 2.10 3.04 -4.17
CA GLU A 29 2.25 1.77 -4.87
C GLU A 29 2.76 0.73 -3.87
N LEU A 30 2.14 -0.44 -3.85
CA LEU A 30 2.47 -1.52 -2.91
C LEU A 30 2.55 -2.86 -3.65
N GLU A 31 3.72 -3.48 -3.64
CA GLU A 31 3.96 -4.83 -4.13
C GLU A 31 4.06 -5.81 -2.97
N VAL A 32 3.30 -6.92 -3.05
CA VAL A 32 3.28 -7.96 -2.03
C VAL A 32 3.50 -9.31 -2.71
N ALA A 33 4.45 -10.09 -2.19
CA ALA A 33 4.65 -11.47 -2.58
C ALA A 33 4.56 -12.39 -1.37
N VAL A 34 4.07 -13.60 -1.60
CA VAL A 34 3.91 -14.63 -0.58
C VAL A 34 4.54 -15.95 -1.05
N SER A 35 5.01 -16.76 -0.09
CA SER A 35 5.70 -18.02 -0.36
C SER A 35 4.78 -19.15 -0.82
N LEU A 36 3.48 -19.05 -0.51
CA LEU A 36 2.47 -20.02 -0.92
C LEU A 36 1.74 -19.57 -2.20
N PRO A 37 1.26 -20.50 -3.04
CA PRO A 37 0.46 -20.17 -4.22
C PRO A 37 -0.93 -19.68 -3.78
N VAL A 38 -1.06 -18.35 -3.64
CA VAL A 38 -2.32 -17.67 -3.34
C VAL A 38 -2.89 -17.10 -4.65
N PRO A 39 -4.22 -17.13 -4.87
CA PRO A 39 -4.82 -16.52 -6.06
C PRO A 39 -4.43 -15.04 -6.18
N ALA A 40 -3.99 -14.62 -7.38
CA ALA A 40 -3.55 -13.25 -7.63
C ALA A 40 -4.58 -12.18 -7.20
N MET A 41 -5.87 -12.46 -7.41
CA MET A 41 -6.97 -11.59 -6.98
C MET A 41 -6.95 -11.32 -5.45
N MET A 42 -6.59 -12.31 -4.64
CA MET A 42 -6.51 -12.13 -3.18
C MET A 42 -5.33 -11.23 -2.79
N ILE A 43 -4.17 -11.40 -3.44
CA ILE A 43 -2.99 -10.55 -3.23
C ILE A 43 -3.33 -9.10 -3.60
N THR A 44 -3.91 -8.89 -4.80
CA THR A 44 -4.34 -7.57 -5.26
C THR A 44 -5.35 -6.92 -4.29
N LYS A 45 -6.30 -7.70 -3.77
CA LYS A 45 -7.27 -7.20 -2.80
C LYS A 45 -6.62 -6.81 -1.46
N ALA A 46 -5.63 -7.57 -1.00
CA ALA A 46 -4.87 -7.23 0.21
C ALA A 46 -4.08 -5.93 -0.01
N GLN A 47 -3.36 -5.82 -1.12
CA GLN A 47 -2.63 -4.61 -1.49
C GLN A 47 -3.54 -3.38 -1.53
N GLN A 48 -4.68 -3.47 -2.21
CA GLN A 48 -5.64 -2.36 -2.30
C GLN A 48 -6.17 -1.94 -0.93
N GLN A 49 -6.56 -2.89 -0.07
CA GLN A 49 -7.02 -2.56 1.29
C GLN A 49 -5.93 -1.85 2.11
N THR A 50 -4.67 -2.30 2.01
CA THR A 50 -3.55 -1.65 2.70
C THR A 50 -3.26 -0.26 2.13
N ILE A 51 -3.34 -0.09 0.80
CA ILE A 51 -3.17 1.20 0.14
C ILE A 51 -4.25 2.19 0.59
N ASP A 52 -5.51 1.77 0.55
CA ASP A 52 -6.65 2.61 0.93
C ASP A 52 -6.56 3.04 2.40
N ALA A 53 -6.23 2.11 3.29
CA ALA A 53 -6.03 2.40 4.71
C ALA A 53 -4.89 3.41 4.92
N ALA A 54 -3.74 3.20 4.29
CA ALA A 54 -2.58 4.07 4.45
C ALA A 54 -2.83 5.49 3.90
N LEU A 55 -3.47 5.61 2.74
CA LEU A 55 -3.82 6.92 2.17
C LEU A 55 -4.89 7.64 2.99
N LYS A 56 -5.85 6.91 3.55
CA LYS A 56 -6.86 7.47 4.45
C LYS A 56 -6.21 8.01 5.73
N GLU A 57 -5.40 7.20 6.40
CA GLU A 57 -4.70 7.61 7.63
C GLU A 57 -3.77 8.80 7.38
N LEU A 58 -3.06 8.82 6.24
CA LEU A 58 -2.25 9.97 5.83
C LEU A 58 -3.10 11.23 5.68
N GLY A 59 -4.26 11.12 5.04
CA GLY A 59 -5.21 12.23 4.91
C GLY A 59 -5.73 12.72 6.27
N GLU A 60 -6.05 11.81 7.19
CA GLU A 60 -6.49 12.13 8.56
C GLU A 60 -5.39 12.80 9.39
N HIS A 61 -4.12 12.45 9.17
CA HIS A 61 -3.00 13.04 9.91
C HIS A 61 -2.61 14.45 9.42
N LEU A 62 -2.95 14.78 8.17
CA LEU A 62 -2.64 16.07 7.54
C LEU A 62 -3.79 17.08 7.63
N ALA A 63 -4.99 16.64 8.04
CA ALA A 63 -6.18 17.47 8.22
C ALA A 63 -6.19 18.19 9.58
#